data_AF-A0A2H5YG55-F1
#
_entry.id   AF-A0A2H5YG55-F1
#
_cell.length_a   1.000
_cell.length_b   1.000
_cell.length_c   1.000
_cell.angle_alpha   90.00
_cell.angle_beta   90.00
_cell.angle_gamma   90.00
#
_symmetry.space_group_name_H-M   'P 1'
#
loop_
_entity.id
_entity.type
_entity.pdbx_description
1 polymer ?
#
loop_
_entity_poly.entity_id
_entity_poly.type
_entity_poly.pdbx_seq_one_letter_code
_entity_poly.pdbx_strand_id
1 'polypeptide(L)'
;MSHERPGGRREERPTPSEMLERVRREAGAGARGRLRIYLGMAPGVGKTYAALMELHRLKARGVDCVIGFVETYGRPRTIEAIGDLEIIPRKRCEYKGVTVEEMDVDAIIRRRPAVALVDELAHTNVPNCSKHAKRWQDVLELLDHGITVISTLNIQHLESLADIVESITGVRVRERIPDWVVDQADEIELIDVTPDTLRQRIRDGDVYPRERAEQALRHFFREGNLAALRELALRKMAARVEQDLEQYMRQHGIGAVWPAGERLMVAIDDGPRSQYLIRRAWRLAQRQQSDLLAVFVETPAWAHASPEAKRRLEEHFRLAEDLGAECIRVKANDVAAALAQVAREKNVDTIVVGHSRRSRLHELLRGAIADRLLRLTKDVDVLVVAERRHPGA
;
A
#
# COMPACT_ATOMS: atom_id res chain seq x y z
N MET A 1 -40.99 6.45 42.45
CA MET A 1 -40.13 5.25 42.46
C MET A 1 -39.58 5.10 41.06
N SER A 2 -38.40 5.69 40.84
CA SER A 2 -37.78 5.85 39.52
C SER A 2 -36.73 4.76 39.36
N HIS A 3 -36.84 3.95 38.31
CA HIS A 3 -35.87 2.91 37.98
C HIS A 3 -34.71 3.49 37.18
N GLU A 4 -33.51 3.42 37.78
CA GLU A 4 -32.22 3.69 37.14
C GLU A 4 -31.90 2.62 36.07
N ARG A 5 -31.34 3.07 34.94
CA ARG A 5 -30.68 2.21 33.93
C ARG A 5 -29.17 2.21 34.22
N PRO A 6 -28.45 1.07 34.12
CA PRO A 6 -27.02 1.04 34.35
C PRO A 6 -26.27 1.64 33.15
N GLY A 7 -25.33 2.54 33.44
CA GLY A 7 -24.50 3.23 32.46
C GLY A 7 -23.52 2.28 31.77
N GLY A 8 -23.55 2.27 30.44
CA GLY A 8 -22.47 1.69 29.63
C GLY A 8 -21.21 2.54 29.80
N ARG A 9 -20.12 1.91 30.25
CA ARG A 9 -18.79 2.53 30.22
C ARG A 9 -18.48 2.88 28.77
N ARG A 10 -18.43 4.17 28.46
CA ARG A 10 -17.74 4.65 27.25
C ARG A 10 -16.27 4.30 27.46
N GLU A 11 -15.73 3.38 26.68
CA GLU A 11 -14.29 3.29 26.50
C GLU A 11 -13.86 4.64 25.90
N GLU A 12 -13.33 5.52 26.75
CA GLU A 12 -12.75 6.78 26.34
C GLU A 12 -11.61 6.47 25.38
N ARG A 13 -11.76 6.93 24.13
CA ARG A 13 -10.68 6.92 23.15
C ARG A 13 -9.48 7.64 23.79
N PRO A 14 -8.28 7.05 23.78
CA PRO A 14 -7.10 7.71 24.30
C PRO A 14 -6.91 9.03 23.57
N THR A 15 -6.62 10.08 24.34
CA THR A 15 -6.41 11.41 23.80
C THR A 15 -5.15 11.43 22.91
N PRO A 16 -5.05 12.36 21.95
CA PRO A 16 -3.86 12.49 21.10
C PRO A 16 -2.55 12.58 21.89
N SER A 17 -2.61 13.19 23.09
CA SER A 17 -1.49 13.31 24.02
C SER A 17 -1.07 11.97 24.62
N GLU A 18 -2.02 11.09 24.95
CA GLU A 18 -1.74 9.74 25.49
C GLU A 18 -1.21 8.78 24.42
N MET A 19 -1.64 8.94 23.16
CA MET A 19 -1.05 8.25 22.00
C MET A 19 0.40 8.69 21.77
N LEU A 20 0.68 10.00 21.82
CA LEU A 20 2.04 10.55 21.70
C LEU A 20 2.95 10.09 22.85
N GLU A 21 2.42 9.98 24.07
CA GLU A 21 3.17 9.42 25.19
C GLU A 21 3.44 7.91 25.05
N ARG A 22 2.52 7.13 24.47
CA ARG A 22 2.76 5.71 24.16
C ARG A 22 3.88 5.52 23.13
N VAL A 23 3.85 6.30 22.05
CA VAL A 23 4.92 6.31 21.03
C VAL A 23 6.27 6.73 21.62
N ARG A 24 6.27 7.63 22.62
CA ARG A 24 7.48 8.02 23.37
C ARG A 24 7.95 6.95 24.37
N ARG A 25 7.04 6.19 24.99
CA ARG A 25 7.37 5.07 25.90
C ARG A 25 7.92 3.85 25.15
N GLU A 26 7.43 3.59 23.94
CA GLU A 26 7.99 2.57 23.05
C GLU A 26 9.37 2.97 22.49
N ALA A 27 9.68 4.27 22.49
CA ALA A 27 10.98 4.84 22.17
C ALA A 27 11.92 4.98 23.41
N GLY A 28 11.77 4.13 24.42
CA GLY A 28 12.64 4.10 25.60
C GLY A 28 14.00 3.42 25.33
N ALA A 29 15.04 3.91 26.00
CA ALA A 29 16.46 3.51 25.90
C ALA A 29 16.69 2.01 25.61
N GLY A 30 17.20 1.71 24.41
CA GLY A 30 17.34 0.37 23.85
C GLY A 30 16.49 0.13 22.59
N ALA A 31 15.63 1.08 22.22
CA ALA A 31 14.88 1.04 20.96
C ALA A 31 15.81 1.11 19.74
N ARG A 32 15.57 0.21 18.77
CA ARG A 32 16.18 0.25 17.44
C ARG A 32 15.91 1.61 16.79
N GLY A 33 16.91 2.15 16.10
CA GLY A 33 16.79 3.38 15.31
C GLY A 33 15.72 3.25 14.23
N ARG A 34 15.20 4.38 13.76
CA ARG A 34 14.15 4.41 12.73
C ARG A 34 14.73 4.62 11.34
N LEU A 35 14.11 4.03 10.33
CA LEU A 35 14.47 4.18 8.93
C LEU A 35 13.45 5.04 8.19
N ARG A 36 13.89 6.18 7.66
CA ARG A 36 13.12 6.99 6.72
C ARG A 36 13.70 6.87 5.32
N ILE A 37 12.87 6.56 4.34
CA ILE A 37 13.27 6.41 2.94
C ILE A 37 12.60 7.48 2.08
N TYR A 38 13.40 8.29 1.41
CA TYR A 38 12.96 9.10 0.27
C TYR A 38 12.97 8.24 -0.99
N LEU A 39 11.78 7.80 -1.42
CA LEU A 39 11.58 7.00 -2.62
C LEU A 39 11.35 7.91 -3.83
N GLY A 40 11.91 7.56 -4.99
CA GLY A 40 11.65 8.30 -6.22
C GLY A 40 11.59 7.40 -7.45
N MET A 41 10.89 7.87 -8.48
CA MET A 41 10.73 7.11 -9.73
C MET A 41 12.04 6.94 -10.51
N ALA A 42 12.96 7.90 -10.39
CA ALA A 42 14.19 7.94 -11.19
C ALA A 42 15.29 8.81 -10.53
N PRO A 43 16.55 8.69 -10.97
CA PRO A 43 17.59 9.66 -10.65
C PRO A 43 17.20 11.09 -11.07
N GLY A 44 17.55 12.10 -10.28
CA GLY A 44 17.30 13.52 -10.61
C GLY A 44 15.97 14.11 -10.14
N VAL A 45 15.07 13.32 -9.55
CA VAL A 45 13.80 13.84 -9.00
C VAL A 45 13.99 14.75 -7.79
N GLY A 46 15.11 14.60 -7.06
CA GLY A 46 15.47 15.47 -5.94
C GLY A 46 15.57 14.80 -4.57
N LYS A 47 15.59 13.45 -4.50
CA LYS A 47 15.67 12.69 -3.23
C LYS A 47 16.78 13.14 -2.29
N THR A 48 18.03 13.21 -2.76
CA THR A 48 19.18 13.66 -1.94
C THR A 48 18.99 15.08 -1.43
N TYR A 49 18.45 15.97 -2.27
CA TYR A 49 18.18 17.35 -1.86
C TYR A 49 17.10 17.40 -0.77
N ALA A 50 16.00 16.67 -0.93
CA ALA A 50 14.96 16.58 0.08
C ALA A 50 15.50 16.02 1.41
N ALA A 51 16.32 14.97 1.35
CA ALA A 51 16.95 14.37 2.52
C ALA A 51 17.91 15.33 3.23
N LEU A 52 18.69 16.14 2.50
CA LEU A 52 19.55 17.18 3.07
C LEU A 52 18.73 18.30 3.74
N MET A 53 17.63 18.74 3.11
CA MET A 53 16.74 19.76 3.71
C MET A 53 16.11 19.25 5.00
N GLU A 54 15.73 17.98 5.05
CA GLU A 54 15.22 17.37 6.26
C GLU A 54 16.28 17.29 7.37
N LEU A 55 17.52 16.93 7.01
CA LEU A 55 18.63 16.91 7.96
C LEU A 55 18.92 18.31 8.54
N HIS A 56 18.88 19.36 7.71
CA HIS A 56 18.95 20.76 8.16
C HIS A 56 17.81 21.12 9.10
N ARG A 57 16.57 20.74 8.78
CA ARG A 57 15.39 21.00 9.61
C ARG A 57 15.52 20.35 10.99
N LEU A 58 16.06 19.14 11.06
CA LEU A 58 16.32 18.44 12.33
C LEU A 58 17.45 19.10 13.12
N LYS A 59 18.56 19.44 12.46
CA LYS A 59 19.68 20.17 13.09
C LYS A 59 19.24 21.52 13.66
N ALA A 60 18.41 22.27 12.93
CA ALA A 60 17.84 23.56 13.39
C ALA A 60 16.95 23.42 14.63
N ARG A 61 16.44 22.22 14.91
CA ARG A 61 15.68 21.89 16.14
C ARG A 61 16.57 21.35 17.26
N GLY A 62 17.89 21.38 17.09
CA GLY A 62 18.86 20.89 18.07
C GLY A 62 19.06 19.37 18.07
N VAL A 63 18.63 18.65 17.03
CA VAL A 63 18.90 17.21 16.89
C VAL A 63 20.35 17.01 16.42
N ASP A 64 21.06 16.06 17.03
CA ASP A 64 22.42 15.69 16.61
C ASP A 64 22.37 14.92 15.29
N CYS A 65 22.86 15.53 14.22
CA CYS A 65 22.70 15.08 12.84
C CYS A 65 24.04 15.07 12.10
N VAL A 66 24.32 13.97 11.40
CA VAL A 66 25.52 13.85 10.56
C VAL A 66 25.18 13.33 9.16
N ILE A 67 26.02 13.67 8.19
CA ILE A 67 26.07 13.02 6.89
C ILE A 67 27.02 11.82 7.02
N GLY A 68 26.48 10.61 6.95
CA GLY A 68 27.27 9.39 6.89
C GLY A 68 27.78 9.11 5.48
N PHE A 69 26.90 9.29 4.49
CA PHE A 69 27.27 9.21 3.07
C PHE A 69 26.27 10.00 2.23
N VAL A 70 26.75 10.87 1.35
CA VAL A 70 25.95 11.54 0.32
C VAL A 70 26.75 11.53 -0.97
N GLU A 71 26.12 11.12 -2.08
CA GLU A 71 26.74 11.22 -3.40
C GLU A 71 26.21 12.45 -4.15
N THR A 72 27.08 13.43 -4.36
CA THR A 72 26.70 14.71 -4.97
C THR A 72 26.65 14.61 -6.49
N TYR A 73 27.36 13.66 -7.11
CA TYR A 73 27.51 13.54 -8.56
C TYR A 73 27.95 14.86 -9.24
N GLY A 74 28.65 15.73 -8.51
CA GLY A 74 29.05 17.05 -9.00
C GLY A 74 27.91 18.06 -9.15
N ARG A 75 26.72 17.82 -8.56
CA ARG A 75 25.56 18.70 -8.67
C ARG A 75 25.73 19.95 -7.77
N PRO A 76 25.81 21.17 -8.32
CA PRO A 76 26.10 22.38 -7.54
C PRO A 76 25.11 22.62 -6.40
N ARG A 77 23.80 22.47 -6.67
CA ARG A 77 22.75 22.63 -5.66
C ARG A 77 22.83 21.62 -4.52
N THR A 78 23.27 20.39 -4.79
CA THR A 78 23.44 19.37 -3.75
C THR A 78 24.68 19.66 -2.91
N ILE A 79 25.76 20.13 -3.53
CA ILE A 79 26.97 20.56 -2.82
C ILE A 79 26.66 21.75 -1.92
N GLU A 80 25.94 22.75 -2.43
CA GLU A 80 25.49 23.90 -1.64
C GLU A 80 24.55 23.49 -0.50
N ALA A 81 23.64 22.55 -0.76
CA ALA A 81 22.71 22.03 0.26
C ALA A 81 23.38 21.27 1.41
N ILE A 82 24.61 20.78 1.25
CA ILE A 82 25.38 20.22 2.37
C ILE A 82 25.66 21.31 3.41
N GLY A 83 26.05 22.50 2.96
CA GLY A 83 26.25 23.66 3.84
C GLY A 83 27.19 23.37 5.01
N ASP A 84 26.68 23.56 6.23
CA ASP A 84 27.40 23.41 7.49
C ASP A 84 27.11 22.07 8.21
N LEU A 85 26.48 21.11 7.54
CA LEU A 85 26.20 19.79 8.11
C LEU A 85 27.51 19.06 8.41
N GLU A 86 27.59 18.41 9.58
CA GLU A 86 28.75 17.57 9.94
C GLU A 86 28.82 16.37 8.99
N ILE A 87 29.98 16.10 8.41
CA ILE A 87 30.20 14.97 7.49
C ILE A 87 31.19 14.02 8.12
N ILE A 88 30.81 12.74 8.21
CA ILE A 88 31.74 11.68 8.59
C ILE A 88 32.68 11.42 7.41
N PRO A 89 34.01 11.50 7.59
CA PRO A 89 34.95 11.23 6.51
C PRO A 89 34.75 9.85 5.90
N ARG A 90 34.71 9.79 4.56
CA ARG A 90 34.58 8.54 3.81
C ARG A 90 35.82 7.67 4.00
N LYS A 91 35.62 6.35 4.07
CA LYS A 91 36.70 5.37 4.10
C LYS A 91 37.27 5.21 2.69
N ARG A 92 38.57 5.43 2.54
CA ARG A 92 39.30 5.23 1.27
C ARG A 92 39.97 3.86 1.24
N CYS A 93 39.85 3.17 0.12
CA CYS A 93 40.48 1.87 -0.08
C CYS A 93 40.90 1.70 -1.55
N GLU A 94 41.89 0.85 -1.79
CA GLU A 94 42.28 0.44 -3.13
C GLU A 94 41.56 -0.84 -3.54
N TYR A 95 40.88 -0.80 -4.67
CA TYR A 95 40.21 -1.98 -5.24
C TYR A 95 40.45 -2.04 -6.75
N LYS A 96 41.02 -3.15 -7.21
CA LYS A 96 41.37 -3.37 -8.63
C LYS A 96 42.21 -2.22 -9.24
N GLY A 97 43.12 -1.64 -8.46
CA GLY A 97 44.01 -0.55 -8.90
C GLY A 97 43.36 0.84 -8.96
N VAL A 98 42.16 1.01 -8.40
CA VAL A 98 41.47 2.31 -8.29
C VAL A 98 41.18 2.61 -6.83
N THR A 99 41.42 3.85 -6.40
CA THR A 99 40.98 4.33 -5.08
C THR A 99 39.48 4.57 -5.12
N VAL A 100 38.75 3.91 -4.24
CA VAL A 100 37.31 4.07 -4.07
C VAL A 100 37.00 4.57 -2.66
N GLU A 101 35.90 5.31 -2.54
CA GLU A 101 35.43 5.86 -1.27
C GLU A 101 34.12 5.17 -0.87
N GLU A 102 34.04 4.73 0.38
CA GLU A 102 32.86 4.11 0.96
C GLU A 102 32.46 4.77 2.28
N MET A 103 31.24 4.50 2.72
CA MET A 103 30.76 4.93 4.03
C MET A 103 31.58 4.27 5.16
N ASP A 104 31.99 5.06 6.16
CA ASP A 104 32.64 4.53 7.37
C ASP A 104 31.59 4.27 8.46
N VAL A 105 31.00 3.07 8.42
CA VAL A 105 29.96 2.62 9.37
C VAL A 105 30.47 2.68 10.82
N ASP A 106 31.70 2.22 11.05
CA ASP A 106 32.27 2.18 12.39
C ASP A 106 32.51 3.61 12.93
N ALA A 107 32.90 4.56 12.09
CA ALA A 107 33.04 5.96 12.49
C ALA A 107 31.70 6.60 12.84
N ILE A 108 30.63 6.30 12.09
CA ILE A 108 29.27 6.76 12.42
C ILE A 108 28.84 6.17 13.78
N ILE A 109 29.04 4.87 13.99
CA ILE A 109 28.70 4.20 15.26
C ILE A 109 29.52 4.77 16.42
N ARG A 110 30.81 5.05 16.24
CA ARG A 110 31.65 5.68 17.28
C ARG A 110 31.19 7.11 17.59
N ARG A 111 30.76 7.87 16.58
CA ARG A 111 30.24 9.24 16.74
C ARG A 111 28.89 9.28 17.44
N ARG A 112 28.09 8.21 17.36
CA ARG A 112 26.75 8.06 17.98
C ARG A 112 25.81 9.26 17.73
N PRO A 113 25.60 9.67 16.47
CA PRO A 113 24.63 10.72 16.17
C PRO A 113 23.20 10.23 16.46
N ALA A 114 22.27 11.16 16.69
CA ALA A 114 20.86 10.80 16.77
C ALA A 114 20.30 10.43 15.38
N VAL A 115 20.76 11.14 14.33
CA VAL A 115 20.35 10.92 12.94
C VAL A 115 21.54 10.91 12.00
N ALA A 116 21.60 9.93 11.10
CA ALA A 116 22.58 9.86 10.01
C ALA A 116 21.90 9.86 8.64
N LEU A 117 22.35 10.72 7.72
CA LEU A 117 21.97 10.66 6.31
C LEU A 117 22.88 9.70 5.55
N VAL A 118 22.29 8.68 4.93
CA VAL A 118 22.97 7.66 4.13
C VAL A 118 22.31 7.56 2.76
N ASP A 119 22.94 8.11 1.73
CA ASP A 119 22.38 8.10 0.38
C ASP A 119 22.58 6.75 -0.33
N GLU A 120 21.73 6.49 -1.32
CA GLU A 120 21.77 5.32 -2.22
C GLU A 120 21.65 3.96 -1.50
N LEU A 121 20.49 3.71 -0.89
CA LEU A 121 20.25 2.49 -0.09
C LEU A 121 20.54 1.17 -0.82
N ALA A 122 20.35 1.15 -2.15
CA ALA A 122 20.56 -0.02 -2.98
C ALA A 122 22.02 -0.27 -3.39
N HIS A 123 22.95 0.62 -3.02
CA HIS A 123 24.36 0.54 -3.40
C HIS A 123 24.99 -0.81 -3.03
N THR A 124 25.85 -1.30 -3.90
CA THR A 124 26.66 -2.50 -3.67
C THR A 124 28.04 -2.08 -3.18
N ASN A 125 28.32 -2.37 -1.92
CA ASN A 125 29.56 -1.95 -1.29
C ASN A 125 30.76 -2.61 -1.97
N VAL A 126 31.87 -1.88 -2.03
CA VAL A 126 33.11 -2.43 -2.57
C VAL A 126 33.65 -3.55 -1.66
N PRO A 127 33.96 -4.74 -2.22
CA PRO A 127 34.56 -5.83 -1.46
C PRO A 127 35.84 -5.40 -0.73
N ASN A 128 36.05 -5.89 0.49
CA ASN A 128 37.18 -5.58 1.38
C ASN A 128 37.25 -4.14 1.91
N CYS A 129 36.38 -3.24 1.44
CA CYS A 129 36.30 -1.86 1.94
C CYS A 129 35.23 -1.70 3.02
N SER A 130 34.05 -2.28 2.80
CA SER A 130 32.98 -2.36 3.80
C SER A 130 32.92 -3.74 4.45
N LYS A 131 32.33 -3.78 5.64
CA LYS A 131 32.02 -5.01 6.38
C LYS A 131 30.90 -5.80 5.69
N HIS A 132 29.93 -5.10 5.12
CA HIS A 132 28.77 -5.71 4.45
C HIS A 132 28.86 -5.59 2.94
N ALA A 133 28.15 -6.47 2.23
CA ALA A 133 28.11 -6.46 0.76
C ALA A 133 27.18 -5.38 0.20
N LYS A 134 26.20 -4.93 0.99
CA LYS A 134 25.17 -3.97 0.55
C LYS A 134 25.00 -2.84 1.55
N ARG A 135 24.82 -1.61 1.06
CA ARG A 135 24.64 -0.43 1.91
C ARG A 135 23.42 -0.53 2.83
N TRP A 136 22.35 -1.18 2.38
CA TRP A 136 21.20 -1.43 3.24
C TRP A 136 21.55 -2.29 4.47
N GLN A 137 22.54 -3.18 4.40
CA GLN A 137 23.00 -3.95 5.56
C GLN A 137 23.76 -3.05 6.54
N ASP A 138 24.59 -2.13 6.03
CA ASP A 138 25.21 -1.10 6.86
C ASP A 138 24.16 -0.25 7.58
N VAL A 139 23.11 0.15 6.85
CA VAL A 139 21.98 0.90 7.42
C VAL A 139 21.28 0.10 8.51
N LEU A 140 21.00 -1.19 8.31
CA LEU A 140 20.41 -2.03 9.36
C LEU A 140 21.31 -2.09 10.61
N GLU A 141 22.64 -2.16 10.45
CA GLU A 141 23.57 -2.11 11.58
C GLU A 141 23.53 -0.77 12.32
N LEU A 142 23.43 0.36 11.61
CA LEU A 142 23.26 1.68 12.22
C LEU A 142 21.96 1.75 13.04
N LEU A 143 20.85 1.23 12.50
CA LEU A 143 19.57 1.15 13.19
C LEU A 143 19.68 0.28 14.45
N ASP A 144 20.38 -0.85 14.40
CA ASP A 144 20.61 -1.71 15.57
C ASP A 144 21.40 -1.03 16.69
N HIS A 145 22.22 -0.02 16.35
CA HIS A 145 22.92 0.82 17.32
C HIS A 145 22.09 2.02 17.81
N GLY A 146 20.80 2.07 17.48
CA GLY A 146 19.88 3.13 17.91
C GLY A 146 19.96 4.41 17.09
N ILE A 147 20.71 4.42 15.97
CA ILE A 147 20.89 5.60 15.11
C ILE A 147 19.73 5.63 14.11
N THR A 148 18.99 6.73 14.07
CA THR A 148 17.95 6.92 13.04
C THR A 148 18.61 7.23 11.70
N VAL A 149 18.19 6.56 10.63
CA VAL A 149 18.78 6.73 9.30
C VAL A 149 17.75 7.35 8.34
N ILE A 150 18.17 8.43 7.70
CA ILE A 150 17.49 8.98 6.52
C ILE A 150 18.23 8.46 5.30
N SER A 151 17.51 7.87 4.35
CA SER A 151 18.10 7.27 3.15
C SER A 151 17.32 7.63 1.89
N THR A 152 17.94 7.44 0.72
CA THR A 152 17.23 7.56 -0.56
C THR A 152 17.25 6.27 -1.36
N LEU A 153 16.20 6.09 -2.18
CA LEU A 153 16.04 4.92 -3.03
C LEU A 153 15.29 5.28 -4.33
N ASN A 154 15.71 4.70 -5.46
CA ASN A 154 14.88 4.71 -6.67
C ASN A 154 14.08 3.41 -6.79
N ILE A 155 12.84 3.51 -7.30
CA ILE A 155 11.94 2.36 -7.49
C ILE A 155 12.56 1.24 -8.33
N GLN A 156 13.42 1.59 -9.29
CA GLN A 156 14.12 0.65 -10.16
C GLN A 156 14.97 -0.39 -9.44
N HIS A 157 15.40 -0.09 -8.20
CA HIS A 157 16.30 -0.96 -7.46
C HIS A 157 15.55 -2.02 -6.64
N LEU A 158 14.22 -1.94 -6.51
CA LEU A 158 13.45 -2.99 -5.86
C LEU A 158 13.59 -4.31 -6.62
N GLU A 159 13.91 -5.39 -5.90
CA GLU A 159 14.10 -6.71 -6.49
C GLU A 159 12.85 -7.16 -7.26
N SER A 160 11.65 -6.96 -6.70
CA SER A 160 10.38 -7.32 -7.33
C SER A 160 10.08 -6.58 -8.64
N LEU A 161 10.70 -5.41 -8.87
CA LEU A 161 10.45 -4.55 -10.02
C LEU A 161 11.59 -4.54 -11.03
N ALA A 162 12.74 -5.13 -10.71
CA ALA A 162 13.95 -5.02 -11.52
C ALA A 162 13.74 -5.48 -12.98
N ASP A 163 13.08 -6.62 -13.18
CA ASP A 163 12.87 -7.20 -14.51
C ASP A 163 11.82 -6.42 -15.31
N ILE A 164 10.79 -5.89 -14.64
CA ILE A 164 9.79 -5.00 -15.25
C ILE A 164 10.48 -3.71 -15.70
N VAL A 165 11.33 -3.13 -14.88
CA VAL A 165 12.06 -1.91 -15.21
C VAL A 165 13.07 -2.12 -16.34
N GLU A 166 13.76 -3.27 -16.36
CA GLU A 166 14.63 -3.64 -17.47
C GLU A 166 13.84 -3.77 -18.78
N SER A 167 12.63 -4.36 -18.74
CA SER A 167 11.76 -4.47 -19.93
C SER A 167 11.28 -3.11 -20.46
N ILE A 168 11.04 -2.14 -19.57
CA ILE A 168 10.59 -0.78 -19.92
C ILE A 168 11.76 0.05 -20.45
N THR A 169 12.89 0.02 -19.75
CA THR A 169 14.00 0.96 -19.99
C THR A 169 15.06 0.41 -20.94
N GLY A 170 15.13 -0.91 -21.11
CA GLY A 170 16.21 -1.62 -21.80
C GLY A 170 17.54 -1.60 -21.03
N VAL A 171 17.54 -1.11 -19.77
CA VAL A 171 18.75 -0.97 -18.95
C VAL A 171 18.69 -1.98 -17.82
N ARG A 172 19.70 -2.84 -17.76
CA ARG A 172 19.84 -3.84 -16.70
C ARG A 172 20.17 -3.18 -15.36
N VAL A 173 19.31 -3.42 -14.37
CA VAL A 173 19.52 -2.95 -12.99
C VAL A 173 20.48 -3.91 -12.27
N ARG A 174 21.72 -3.46 -12.07
CA ARG A 174 22.77 -4.25 -11.40
C ARG A 174 22.68 -4.20 -9.88
N GLU A 175 22.30 -3.05 -9.36
CA GLU A 175 22.19 -2.82 -7.92
C GLU A 175 20.74 -2.98 -7.49
N ARG A 176 20.49 -4.01 -6.68
CA ARG A 176 19.15 -4.36 -6.23
C ARG A 176 19.06 -4.36 -4.70
N ILE A 177 17.86 -4.17 -4.20
CA ILE A 177 17.50 -4.25 -2.78
C ILE A 177 16.25 -5.11 -2.60
N PRO A 178 16.22 -6.04 -1.63
CA PRO A 178 15.02 -6.80 -1.33
C PRO A 178 13.88 -5.90 -0.85
N ASP A 179 12.66 -6.16 -1.34
CA ASP A 179 11.47 -5.40 -0.99
C ASP A 179 11.22 -5.30 0.52
N TRP A 180 11.47 -6.39 1.27
CA TRP A 180 11.26 -6.42 2.71
C TRP A 180 12.05 -5.36 3.48
N VAL A 181 13.22 -4.93 2.96
CA VAL A 181 14.02 -3.88 3.60
C VAL A 181 13.29 -2.54 3.54
N VAL A 182 12.63 -2.29 2.41
CA VAL A 182 11.85 -1.08 2.19
C VAL A 182 10.53 -1.16 2.94
N ASP A 183 9.89 -2.33 2.95
CA ASP A 183 8.65 -2.58 3.68
C ASP A 183 8.83 -2.54 5.21
N GLN A 184 10.07 -2.61 5.71
CA GLN A 184 10.37 -2.43 7.14
C GLN A 184 10.66 -0.99 7.54
N ALA A 185 10.75 -0.05 6.59
CA ALA A 185 11.01 1.35 6.91
C ALA A 185 9.87 1.95 7.73
N ASP A 186 10.19 2.74 8.76
CA ASP A 186 9.21 3.42 9.60
C ASP A 186 8.46 4.51 8.83
N GLU A 187 9.12 5.13 7.85
CA GLU A 187 8.54 6.20 7.04
C GLU A 187 9.06 6.10 5.60
N ILE A 188 8.16 6.18 4.62
CA ILE A 188 8.51 6.27 3.20
C ILE A 188 7.84 7.52 2.63
N GLU A 189 8.64 8.41 2.07
CA GLU A 189 8.16 9.64 1.42
C GLU A 189 8.47 9.59 -0.07
N LEU A 190 7.44 9.78 -0.89
CA LEU A 190 7.58 9.82 -2.34
C LEU A 190 8.00 11.20 -2.81
N ILE A 191 9.17 11.28 -3.45
CA ILE A 191 9.63 12.45 -4.17
C ILE A 191 9.23 12.30 -5.64
N ASP A 192 8.10 12.93 -5.97
CA ASP A 192 7.51 12.89 -7.30
C ASP A 192 7.77 14.17 -8.09
N VAL A 193 8.02 14.01 -9.39
CA VAL A 193 8.22 15.09 -10.37
C VAL A 193 7.62 14.60 -11.68
N THR A 194 7.02 15.50 -12.48
CA THR A 194 6.50 15.09 -13.79
C THR A 194 7.64 14.64 -14.72
N PRO A 195 7.38 13.68 -15.65
CA PRO A 195 8.35 13.28 -16.65
C PRO A 195 8.97 14.47 -17.42
N ASP A 196 8.16 15.47 -17.77
CA ASP A 196 8.60 16.67 -18.48
C ASP A 196 9.55 17.53 -17.65
N THR A 197 9.21 17.79 -16.39
CA THR A 197 10.08 18.56 -15.50
C THR A 197 11.41 17.84 -15.26
N LEU A 198 11.40 16.51 -15.10
CA LEU A 198 12.64 15.75 -14.96
C LEU A 198 13.49 15.80 -16.24
N ARG A 199 12.87 15.63 -17.41
CA ARG A 199 13.56 15.76 -18.70
C ARG A 199 14.14 17.15 -18.90
N GLN A 200 13.43 18.20 -18.48
CA GLN A 200 13.92 19.56 -18.56
C GLN A 200 15.15 19.78 -17.67
N ARG A 201 15.11 19.32 -16.41
CA ARG A 201 16.28 19.36 -15.50
C ARG A 201 17.51 18.66 -16.11
N ILE A 202 17.31 17.54 -16.81
CA ILE A 202 18.42 16.84 -17.48
C ILE A 202 18.98 17.68 -18.64
N ARG A 203 18.12 18.33 -19.44
CA ARG A 203 18.55 19.24 -20.53
C ARG A 203 19.32 20.44 -20.01
N ASP A 204 18.89 20.98 -18.87
CA ASP A 204 19.50 22.16 -18.26
C ASP A 204 20.88 21.84 -17.67
N GLY A 205 21.16 20.57 -17.39
CA GLY A 205 22.42 20.07 -16.81
C GLY A 205 22.35 19.86 -15.30
N ASP A 206 21.17 19.91 -14.69
CA ASP A 206 20.97 19.83 -13.24
C ASP A 206 21.17 18.39 -12.69
N VAL A 207 21.02 17.38 -13.56
CA VAL A 207 21.05 15.96 -13.16
C VAL A 207 22.29 15.23 -13.69
N TYR A 208 22.63 15.48 -14.96
CA TYR A 208 23.80 14.94 -15.66
C TYR A 208 24.56 16.06 -16.36
N PRO A 209 25.89 15.92 -16.53
CA PRO A 209 26.64 16.78 -17.44
C PRO A 209 26.02 16.79 -18.84
N ARG A 210 26.06 17.94 -19.51
CA ARG A 210 25.38 18.16 -20.81
C ARG A 210 25.79 17.15 -21.87
N GLU A 211 27.04 16.69 -21.83
CA GLU A 211 27.61 15.72 -22.76
C GLU A 211 26.94 14.33 -22.64
N ARG A 212 26.44 13.98 -21.45
CA ARG A 212 25.73 12.71 -21.19
C ARG A 212 24.20 12.86 -21.19
N ALA A 213 23.69 14.08 -21.11
CA ALA A 213 22.27 14.38 -21.04
C ALA A 213 21.50 13.86 -22.26
N GLU A 214 21.99 14.08 -23.48
CA GLU A 214 21.31 13.63 -24.70
C GLU A 214 21.16 12.11 -24.76
N GLN A 215 22.23 11.37 -24.45
CA GLN A 215 22.20 9.91 -24.45
C GLN A 215 21.21 9.40 -23.39
N ALA A 216 21.25 9.97 -22.19
CA ALA A 216 20.33 9.61 -21.11
C ALA A 216 18.85 9.84 -21.53
N LEU A 217 18.55 10.99 -22.15
CA LEU A 217 17.21 11.36 -22.63
C LEU A 217 16.68 10.47 -23.76
N ARG A 218 17.57 9.90 -24.58
CA ARG A 218 17.21 8.99 -25.68
C ARG A 218 17.05 7.54 -25.25
N HIS A 219 17.51 7.15 -24.07
CA HIS A 219 17.40 5.79 -23.55
C HIS A 219 16.54 5.75 -22.28
N PHE A 220 17.16 5.79 -21.11
CA PHE A 220 16.47 5.62 -19.83
C PHE A 220 15.36 6.67 -19.60
N PHE A 221 15.63 7.95 -19.92
CA PHE A 221 14.74 9.08 -19.60
C PHE A 221 13.76 9.43 -20.72
N ARG A 222 13.35 8.45 -21.54
CA ARG A 222 12.20 8.62 -22.45
C ARG A 222 10.94 8.92 -21.66
N GLU A 223 10.07 9.76 -22.21
CA GLU A 223 8.82 10.16 -21.56
C GLU A 223 7.95 8.97 -21.14
N GLY A 224 7.75 8.00 -22.04
CA GLY A 224 7.01 6.77 -21.73
C GLY A 224 7.66 5.93 -20.62
N ASN A 225 8.99 5.84 -20.59
CA ASN A 225 9.71 5.11 -19.54
C ASN A 225 9.50 5.79 -18.18
N LEU A 226 9.64 7.12 -18.14
CA LEU A 226 9.45 7.89 -16.90
C LEU A 226 8.00 7.85 -16.43
N ALA A 227 7.03 7.89 -17.34
CA ALA A 227 5.61 7.73 -17.00
C ALA A 227 5.35 6.35 -16.36
N ALA A 228 5.89 5.28 -16.93
CA ALA A 228 5.76 3.93 -16.37
C ALA A 228 6.47 3.79 -15.01
N LEU A 229 7.67 4.33 -14.86
CA LEU A 229 8.38 4.34 -13.57
C LEU A 229 7.63 5.15 -12.50
N ARG A 230 6.98 6.25 -12.89
CA ARG A 230 6.12 7.05 -12.00
C ARG A 230 4.91 6.23 -11.53
N GLU A 231 4.26 5.52 -12.46
CA GLU A 231 3.15 4.64 -12.13
C GLU A 231 3.57 3.55 -11.14
N LEU A 232 4.70 2.88 -11.38
CA LEU A 232 5.25 1.88 -10.47
C LEU A 232 5.53 2.45 -9.08
N ALA A 233 6.11 3.66 -9.00
CA ALA A 233 6.39 4.32 -7.73
C ALA A 233 5.10 4.66 -6.98
N LEU A 234 4.10 5.24 -7.66
CA LEU A 234 2.80 5.56 -7.06
C LEU A 234 2.06 4.30 -6.59
N ARG A 235 2.10 3.21 -7.37
CA ARG A 235 1.48 1.93 -7.00
C ARG A 235 2.15 1.32 -5.77
N LYS A 236 3.48 1.35 -5.68
CA LYS A 236 4.21 0.87 -4.49
C LYS A 236 3.85 1.67 -3.25
N MET A 237 3.71 3.00 -3.38
CA MET A 237 3.28 3.85 -2.27
C MET A 237 1.84 3.58 -1.85
N ALA A 238 0.92 3.37 -2.80
CA ALA A 238 -0.46 3.02 -2.49
C ALA A 238 -0.54 1.70 -1.70
N ALA A 239 0.18 0.67 -2.16
CA ALA A 239 0.27 -0.61 -1.47
C ALA A 239 0.86 -0.47 -0.05
N ARG A 240 1.83 0.43 0.14
CA ARG A 240 2.40 0.71 1.47
C ARG A 240 1.37 1.34 2.41
N VAL A 241 0.65 2.36 1.95
CA VAL A 241 -0.37 3.05 2.75
C VAL A 241 -1.45 2.08 3.22
N GLU A 242 -1.83 1.13 2.36
CA GLU A 242 -2.77 0.06 2.70
C GLU A 242 -2.22 -0.84 3.82
N GLN A 243 -0.97 -1.29 3.72
CA GLN A 243 -0.32 -2.10 4.75
C GLN A 243 -0.22 -1.38 6.11
N ASP A 244 0.19 -0.11 6.11
CA ASP A 244 0.33 0.69 7.34
C ASP A 244 -1.04 0.85 8.05
N LEU A 245 -2.09 1.04 7.26
CA LEU A 245 -3.46 1.13 7.78
C LEU A 245 -3.92 -0.22 8.37
N GLU A 246 -3.70 -1.33 7.66
CA GLU A 246 -4.03 -2.67 8.18
C GLU A 246 -3.30 -2.98 9.49
N GLN A 247 -2.03 -2.58 9.60
CA GLN A 247 -1.23 -2.79 10.82
C GLN A 247 -1.77 -1.93 11.96
N TYR A 248 -2.05 -0.65 11.71
CA TYR A 248 -2.65 0.25 12.68
C TYR A 248 -3.99 -0.28 13.21
N MET A 249 -4.87 -0.77 12.32
CA MET A 249 -6.16 -1.34 12.69
C MET A 249 -6.01 -2.58 13.56
N ARG A 250 -5.10 -3.50 13.20
CA ARG A 250 -4.80 -4.71 13.97
C ARG A 250 -4.30 -4.38 15.38
N GLN A 251 -3.39 -3.42 15.50
CA GLN A 251 -2.80 -3.02 16.79
C GLN A 251 -3.82 -2.33 17.71
N HIS A 252 -4.72 -1.53 17.14
CA HIS A 252 -5.72 -0.78 17.91
C HIS A 252 -7.02 -1.55 18.14
N GLY A 253 -7.09 -2.82 17.72
CA GLY A 253 -8.29 -3.65 17.87
C GLY A 253 -9.53 -3.00 17.23
N ILE A 254 -9.33 -2.18 16.20
CA ILE A 254 -10.42 -1.45 15.54
C ILE A 254 -11.17 -2.47 14.68
N GLY A 255 -12.17 -3.11 15.29
CA GLY A 255 -13.12 -4.01 14.62
C GLY A 255 -14.16 -3.28 13.75
N ALA A 256 -13.94 -2.00 13.42
CA ALA A 256 -14.85 -1.18 12.62
C ALA A 256 -14.21 -0.81 11.28
N VAL A 257 -14.91 -1.26 10.24
CA VAL A 257 -14.90 -0.97 8.80
C VAL A 257 -14.10 0.28 8.38
N TRP A 258 -12.98 0.04 7.70
CA TRP A 258 -12.45 0.96 6.69
C TRP A 258 -12.32 0.17 5.38
N PRO A 259 -12.71 0.73 4.22
CA PRO A 259 -12.79 0.00 2.96
C PRO A 259 -11.39 -0.24 2.37
N ALA A 260 -10.77 -1.35 2.76
CA ALA A 260 -9.65 -1.93 2.02
C ALA A 260 -10.26 -2.83 0.94
N GLY A 261 -10.42 -2.27 -0.26
CA GLY A 261 -11.07 -2.89 -1.42
C GLY A 261 -12.60 -2.82 -1.37
N GLU A 262 -13.22 -2.34 -2.45
CA GLU A 262 -14.68 -2.46 -2.60
C GLU A 262 -15.02 -3.97 -2.63
N ARG A 263 -15.94 -4.44 -1.81
CA ARG A 263 -16.43 -5.82 -1.83
C ARG A 263 -17.87 -5.85 -2.30
N LEU A 264 -18.12 -6.69 -3.29
CA LEU A 264 -19.42 -6.84 -3.89
C LEU A 264 -20.02 -8.18 -3.51
N MET A 265 -21.23 -8.14 -2.93
CA MET A 265 -21.97 -9.34 -2.56
C MET A 265 -23.15 -9.53 -3.50
N VAL A 266 -23.32 -10.74 -4.05
CA VAL A 266 -24.53 -11.13 -4.76
C VAL A 266 -25.34 -12.10 -3.92
N ALA A 267 -26.62 -11.77 -3.70
CA ALA A 267 -27.56 -12.69 -3.08
C ALA A 267 -28.08 -13.67 -4.14
N ILE A 268 -27.90 -14.97 -3.89
CA ILE A 268 -28.32 -16.04 -4.80
C ILE A 268 -29.48 -16.86 -4.21
N ASP A 269 -30.24 -17.51 -5.07
CA ASP A 269 -31.35 -18.42 -4.75
C ASP A 269 -31.39 -19.62 -5.71
N ASP A 270 -32.40 -20.49 -5.60
CA ASP A 270 -32.59 -21.64 -6.51
C ASP A 270 -33.26 -21.29 -7.85
N GLY A 271 -33.54 -20.00 -8.07
CA GLY A 271 -34.22 -19.50 -9.24
C GLY A 271 -33.28 -19.31 -10.44
N PRO A 272 -33.80 -19.43 -11.68
CA PRO A 272 -32.99 -19.32 -12.90
C PRO A 272 -32.31 -17.95 -13.09
N ARG A 273 -32.76 -16.93 -12.36
CA ARG A 273 -32.21 -15.57 -12.39
C ARG A 273 -30.85 -15.46 -11.70
N SER A 274 -30.54 -16.36 -10.77
CA SER A 274 -29.30 -16.32 -10.01
C SER A 274 -28.06 -16.43 -10.90
N GLN A 275 -28.11 -17.22 -11.98
CA GLN A 275 -27.01 -17.29 -12.96
C GLN A 275 -26.74 -15.93 -13.63
N TYR A 276 -27.79 -15.19 -13.99
CA TYR A 276 -27.65 -13.86 -14.59
C TYR A 276 -27.09 -12.86 -13.57
N LEU A 277 -27.58 -12.89 -12.33
CA LEU A 277 -27.10 -12.03 -11.25
C LEU A 277 -25.63 -12.27 -10.94
N ILE A 278 -25.20 -13.53 -10.82
CA ILE A 278 -23.79 -13.89 -10.60
C ILE A 278 -22.92 -13.33 -11.72
N ARG A 279 -23.28 -13.58 -12.99
CA ARG A 279 -22.52 -13.05 -14.14
C ARG A 279 -22.51 -11.52 -14.17
N ARG A 280 -23.60 -10.87 -13.74
CA ARG A 280 -23.67 -9.41 -13.73
C ARG A 280 -22.84 -8.81 -12.60
N ALA A 281 -22.93 -9.39 -11.40
CA ALA A 281 -22.14 -9.06 -10.23
C ALA A 281 -20.64 -9.22 -10.51
N TRP A 282 -20.24 -10.33 -11.15
CA TRP A 282 -18.87 -10.54 -11.59
C TRP A 282 -18.36 -9.45 -12.54
N ARG A 283 -19.13 -9.07 -13.57
CA ARG A 283 -18.74 -7.96 -14.47
C ARG A 283 -18.64 -6.61 -13.76
N LEU A 284 -19.39 -6.43 -12.67
CA LEU A 284 -19.34 -5.20 -11.89
C LEU A 284 -18.09 -5.20 -11.00
N ALA A 285 -17.84 -6.32 -10.30
CA ALA A 285 -16.66 -6.53 -9.49
C ALA A 285 -15.36 -6.37 -10.31
N GLN A 286 -15.29 -6.91 -11.54
CA GLN A 286 -14.13 -6.75 -12.42
C GLN A 286 -13.86 -5.28 -12.83
N ARG A 287 -14.90 -4.43 -12.90
CA ARG A 287 -14.75 -3.01 -13.25
C ARG A 287 -14.31 -2.16 -12.07
N GLN A 288 -14.75 -2.54 -10.87
CA GLN A 288 -14.43 -1.87 -9.61
C GLN A 288 -13.16 -2.41 -8.95
N GLN A 289 -12.56 -3.45 -9.54
CA GLN A 289 -11.46 -4.21 -8.93
C GLN A 289 -11.81 -4.73 -7.52
N SER A 290 -13.04 -5.22 -7.39
CA SER A 290 -13.64 -5.68 -6.14
C SER A 290 -13.59 -7.20 -5.99
N ASP A 291 -13.52 -7.67 -4.75
CA ASP A 291 -13.80 -9.06 -4.44
C ASP A 291 -15.30 -9.36 -4.60
N LEU A 292 -15.63 -10.58 -5.04
CA LEU A 292 -17.01 -11.03 -5.23
C LEU A 292 -17.38 -12.10 -4.21
N LEU A 293 -18.49 -11.89 -3.50
CA LEU A 293 -19.07 -12.85 -2.58
C LEU A 293 -20.42 -13.33 -3.11
N ALA A 294 -20.64 -14.64 -3.15
CA ALA A 294 -21.93 -15.25 -3.48
C ALA A 294 -22.58 -15.83 -2.23
N VAL A 295 -23.73 -15.29 -1.82
CA VAL A 295 -24.33 -15.60 -0.52
C VAL A 295 -25.71 -16.20 -0.68
N PHE A 296 -25.92 -17.37 -0.07
CA PHE A 296 -27.22 -18.03 0.04
C PHE A 296 -27.67 -18.08 1.50
N VAL A 297 -28.95 -17.73 1.73
CA VAL A 297 -29.57 -17.82 3.06
C VAL A 297 -30.51 -19.03 3.13
N GLU A 298 -30.09 -20.04 3.90
CA GLU A 298 -30.88 -21.22 4.25
C GLU A 298 -31.97 -20.85 5.26
N THR A 299 -33.18 -20.63 4.76
CA THR A 299 -34.38 -20.44 5.59
C THR A 299 -34.94 -21.77 6.07
N PRO A 300 -35.76 -21.82 7.15
CA PRO A 300 -36.39 -23.06 7.60
C PRO A 300 -37.18 -23.80 6.50
N ALA A 301 -37.78 -23.05 5.56
CA ALA A 301 -38.48 -23.62 4.41
C ALA A 301 -37.55 -24.35 3.43
N TRP A 302 -36.26 -23.99 3.39
CA TRP A 302 -35.26 -24.64 2.54
C TRP A 302 -35.01 -26.10 2.91
N ALA A 303 -35.24 -26.47 4.18
CA ALA A 303 -35.13 -27.87 4.62
C ALA A 303 -36.04 -28.81 3.80
N HIS A 304 -37.16 -28.30 3.29
CA HIS A 304 -38.16 -29.04 2.50
C HIS A 304 -38.05 -28.78 0.99
N ALA A 305 -36.96 -28.13 0.53
CA ALA A 305 -36.75 -27.87 -0.88
C ALA A 305 -36.61 -29.16 -1.69
N SER A 306 -37.15 -29.15 -2.92
CA SER A 306 -37.08 -30.31 -3.82
C SER A 306 -35.62 -30.66 -4.18
N PRO A 307 -35.33 -31.93 -4.52
CA PRO A 307 -34.00 -32.33 -4.98
C PRO A 307 -33.50 -31.48 -6.16
N GLU A 308 -34.39 -31.07 -7.06
CA GLU A 308 -34.09 -30.20 -8.19
C GLU A 308 -33.71 -28.78 -7.76
N ALA A 309 -34.38 -28.21 -6.75
CA ALA A 309 -34.03 -26.89 -6.22
C ALA A 309 -32.64 -26.90 -5.57
N LYS A 310 -32.33 -27.96 -4.80
CA LYS A 310 -30.99 -28.15 -4.23
C LYS A 310 -29.93 -28.27 -5.32
N ARG A 311 -30.20 -29.06 -6.36
CA ARG A 311 -29.29 -29.20 -7.51
C ARG A 311 -29.02 -27.86 -8.22
N ARG A 312 -30.06 -27.06 -8.48
CA ARG A 312 -29.91 -25.74 -9.10
C ARG A 312 -29.06 -24.79 -8.26
N LEU A 313 -29.22 -24.80 -6.94
CA LEU A 313 -28.40 -23.99 -6.05
C LEU A 313 -26.92 -24.40 -6.13
N GLU A 314 -26.61 -25.70 -6.14
CA GLU A 314 -25.24 -26.17 -6.31
C GLU A 314 -24.64 -25.75 -7.66
N GLU A 315 -25.44 -25.78 -8.74
CA GLU A 315 -25.03 -25.28 -10.05
C GLU A 315 -24.72 -23.76 -10.02
N HIS A 316 -25.47 -22.98 -9.23
CA HIS A 316 -25.19 -21.55 -9.04
C HIS A 316 -23.90 -21.31 -8.25
N PHE A 317 -23.66 -22.08 -7.19
CA PHE A 317 -22.41 -21.99 -6.44
C PHE A 317 -21.20 -22.35 -7.28
N ARG A 318 -21.26 -23.44 -8.06
CA ARG A 318 -20.19 -23.80 -9.01
C ARG A 318 -19.90 -22.68 -10.00
N LEU A 319 -20.94 -22.08 -10.58
CA LEU A 319 -20.75 -20.93 -11.47
C LEU A 319 -20.09 -19.74 -10.77
N ALA A 320 -20.40 -19.49 -9.50
CA ALA A 320 -19.79 -18.42 -8.73
C ALA A 320 -18.31 -18.73 -8.43
N GLU A 321 -17.98 -19.96 -8.03
CA GLU A 321 -16.60 -20.43 -7.82
C GLU A 321 -15.77 -20.37 -9.11
N ASP A 322 -16.32 -20.81 -10.25
CA ASP A 322 -15.67 -20.73 -11.56
C ASP A 322 -15.33 -19.29 -11.97
N LEU A 323 -16.11 -18.32 -11.44
CA LEU A 323 -15.90 -16.89 -11.65
C LEU A 323 -15.03 -16.24 -10.57
N GLY A 324 -14.49 -17.02 -9.63
CA GLY A 324 -13.60 -16.57 -8.56
C GLY A 324 -14.31 -15.94 -7.37
N ALA A 325 -15.61 -16.20 -7.16
CA ALA A 325 -16.36 -15.69 -6.02
C ALA A 325 -16.16 -16.54 -4.75
N GLU A 326 -16.07 -15.88 -3.59
CA GLU A 326 -16.16 -16.56 -2.29
C GLU A 326 -17.62 -16.97 -2.03
N CYS A 327 -17.86 -18.27 -1.80
CA CYS A 327 -19.21 -18.82 -1.65
C CYS A 327 -19.57 -19.02 -0.17
N ILE A 328 -20.67 -18.42 0.28
CA ILE A 328 -21.09 -18.43 1.69
C ILE A 328 -22.54 -18.92 1.83
N ARG A 329 -22.75 -19.85 2.77
CA ARG A 329 -24.08 -20.33 3.18
C ARG A 329 -24.36 -19.93 4.62
N VAL A 330 -25.50 -19.31 4.86
CA VAL A 330 -25.91 -18.86 6.20
C VAL A 330 -27.29 -19.38 6.53
N LYS A 331 -27.47 -19.93 7.73
CA LYS A 331 -28.78 -20.36 8.24
C LYS A 331 -29.45 -19.21 8.98
N ALA A 332 -30.61 -18.77 8.50
CA ALA A 332 -31.36 -17.70 9.16
C ALA A 332 -32.85 -17.72 8.81
N ASN A 333 -33.67 -17.24 9.73
CA ASN A 333 -35.11 -17.07 9.50
C ASN A 333 -35.44 -15.86 8.63
N ASP A 334 -34.53 -14.88 8.59
CA ASP A 334 -34.72 -13.60 7.92
C ASP A 334 -33.59 -13.32 6.93
N VAL A 335 -33.93 -13.37 5.65
CA VAL A 335 -32.98 -13.20 4.55
C VAL A 335 -32.35 -11.81 4.55
N ALA A 336 -33.14 -10.74 4.77
CA ALA A 336 -32.62 -9.37 4.74
C ALA A 336 -31.68 -9.10 5.91
N ALA A 337 -32.06 -9.56 7.12
CA ALA A 337 -31.21 -9.42 8.29
C ALA A 337 -29.91 -10.23 8.18
N ALA A 338 -29.98 -11.45 7.65
CA ALA A 338 -28.81 -12.29 7.44
C ALA A 338 -27.85 -11.70 6.39
N LEU A 339 -28.38 -11.23 5.25
CA LEU A 339 -27.56 -10.56 4.24
C LEU A 339 -26.93 -9.27 4.80
N ALA A 340 -27.67 -8.45 5.55
CA ALA A 340 -27.12 -7.26 6.19
C ALA A 340 -26.09 -7.59 7.29
N GLN A 341 -26.19 -8.76 7.94
CA GLN A 341 -25.20 -9.24 8.88
C GLN A 341 -23.93 -9.69 8.16
N VAL A 342 -24.05 -10.53 7.12
CA VAL A 342 -22.91 -10.96 6.31
C VAL A 342 -22.22 -9.76 5.67
N ALA A 343 -22.97 -8.79 5.16
CA ALA A 343 -22.42 -7.56 4.61
C ALA A 343 -21.57 -6.79 5.64
N ARG A 344 -22.00 -6.73 6.90
CA ARG A 344 -21.23 -6.08 7.98
C ARG A 344 -20.02 -6.91 8.41
N GLU A 345 -20.15 -8.23 8.51
CA GLU A 345 -19.06 -9.12 8.93
C GLU A 345 -17.96 -9.22 7.87
N LYS A 346 -18.34 -9.16 6.58
CA LYS A 346 -17.43 -9.30 5.44
C LYS A 346 -17.05 -7.96 4.81
N ASN A 347 -17.48 -6.83 5.38
CA ASN A 347 -17.22 -5.47 4.88
C ASN A 347 -17.62 -5.30 3.41
N VAL A 348 -18.88 -5.56 3.09
CA VAL A 348 -19.44 -5.45 1.73
C VAL A 348 -19.93 -4.02 1.50
N ASP A 349 -19.50 -3.40 0.39
CA ASP A 349 -19.89 -2.04 -0.03
C ASP A 349 -21.11 -2.03 -0.93
N THR A 350 -21.29 -3.08 -1.75
CA THR A 350 -22.44 -3.19 -2.66
C THR A 350 -23.10 -4.56 -2.56
N ILE A 351 -24.41 -4.57 -2.31
CA ILE A 351 -25.25 -5.76 -2.37
C ILE A 351 -26.05 -5.77 -3.67
N VAL A 352 -25.80 -6.78 -4.51
CA VAL A 352 -26.57 -7.06 -5.72
C VAL A 352 -27.70 -8.02 -5.39
N VAL A 353 -28.93 -7.56 -5.61
CA VAL A 353 -30.15 -8.35 -5.44
C VAL A 353 -31.00 -8.36 -6.70
N GLY A 354 -31.67 -9.48 -6.98
CA GLY A 354 -32.59 -9.59 -8.11
C GLY A 354 -33.98 -9.05 -7.81
N HIS A 355 -34.59 -8.35 -8.76
CA HIS A 355 -36.00 -7.98 -8.68
C HIS A 355 -36.90 -9.19 -9.01
N SER A 356 -37.85 -9.57 -8.14
CA SER A 356 -38.67 -10.78 -8.29
C SER A 356 -40.12 -10.51 -8.66
N ARG A 357 -40.55 -10.98 -9.84
CA ARG A 357 -41.96 -11.01 -10.29
C ARG A 357 -42.62 -12.38 -10.06
N ARG A 358 -42.94 -12.71 -8.81
CA ARG A 358 -43.94 -13.77 -8.52
C ARG A 358 -45.11 -13.16 -7.74
N SER A 359 -46.26 -13.12 -8.42
CA SER A 359 -47.61 -12.70 -7.98
C SER A 359 -47.74 -11.30 -7.36
N ARG A 360 -48.68 -10.50 -7.89
CA ARG A 360 -49.02 -9.14 -7.40
C ARG A 360 -49.42 -9.09 -5.91
N LEU A 361 -49.81 -10.23 -5.32
CA LEU A 361 -50.07 -10.37 -3.88
C LEU A 361 -48.80 -10.55 -3.03
N HIS A 362 -47.71 -11.04 -3.62
CA HIS A 362 -46.40 -11.18 -2.96
C HIS A 362 -45.47 -9.96 -3.20
N GLU A 363 -45.82 -9.09 -4.15
CA GLU A 363 -45.16 -7.79 -4.40
C GLU A 363 -45.14 -6.89 -3.15
N LEU A 364 -46.22 -6.92 -2.34
CA LEU A 364 -46.28 -6.21 -1.07
C LEU A 364 -45.32 -6.76 0.02
N LEU A 365 -44.84 -8.01 -0.14
CA LEU A 365 -44.00 -8.69 0.85
C LEU A 365 -42.51 -8.79 0.46
N ARG A 366 -42.13 -8.53 -0.80
CA ARG A 366 -40.73 -8.73 -1.28
C ARG A 366 -40.09 -7.59 -2.05
N GLY A 367 -40.82 -6.53 -2.41
CA GLY A 367 -40.21 -5.18 -2.49
C GLY A 367 -39.51 -4.80 -1.17
N ALA A 368 -39.98 -5.45 -0.08
CA ALA A 368 -39.43 -5.36 1.25
C ALA A 368 -37.98 -5.85 1.42
N ILE A 369 -37.37 -6.71 0.58
CA ILE A 369 -35.98 -7.14 0.87
C ILE A 369 -35.00 -6.01 0.54
N ALA A 370 -35.10 -5.40 -0.64
CA ALA A 370 -34.27 -4.24 -0.99
C ALA A 370 -34.55 -3.06 -0.05
N ASP A 371 -35.83 -2.74 0.21
CA ASP A 371 -36.20 -1.67 1.14
C ASP A 371 -35.77 -1.94 2.58
N ARG A 372 -35.76 -3.21 3.01
CA ARG A 372 -35.34 -3.60 4.36
C ARG A 372 -33.83 -3.70 4.47
N LEU A 373 -33.13 -4.10 3.42
CA LEU A 373 -31.67 -3.97 3.33
C LEU A 373 -31.29 -2.49 3.46
N LEU A 374 -31.90 -1.60 2.66
CA LEU A 374 -31.68 -0.14 2.78
C LEU A 374 -31.98 0.42 4.19
N ARG A 375 -32.92 -0.18 4.94
CA ARG A 375 -33.17 0.19 6.35
C ARG A 375 -32.16 -0.41 7.34
N LEU A 376 -31.59 -1.58 7.03
CA LEU A 376 -30.68 -2.33 7.90
C LEU A 376 -29.20 -1.99 7.63
N THR A 377 -28.87 -1.46 6.46
CA THR A 377 -27.53 -1.08 6.04
C THR A 377 -27.50 0.42 5.75
N LYS A 378 -26.75 1.19 6.55
CA LYS A 378 -26.65 2.65 6.39
C LYS A 378 -25.55 3.09 5.41
N ASP A 379 -24.52 2.26 5.26
CA ASP A 379 -23.29 2.58 4.52
C ASP A 379 -23.02 1.54 3.40
N VAL A 380 -24.06 0.90 2.87
CA VAL A 380 -23.95 -0.14 1.84
C VAL A 380 -24.92 0.15 0.71
N ASP A 381 -24.43 0.16 -0.52
CA ASP A 381 -25.23 0.34 -1.72
C ASP A 381 -26.04 -0.93 -2.02
N VAL A 382 -27.32 -0.77 -2.35
CA VAL A 382 -28.19 -1.88 -2.76
C VAL A 382 -28.52 -1.74 -4.24
N LEU A 383 -27.87 -2.56 -5.07
CA LEU A 383 -28.10 -2.59 -6.51
C LEU A 383 -29.19 -3.62 -6.86
N VAL A 384 -30.37 -3.12 -7.18
CA VAL A 384 -31.49 -3.95 -7.65
C VAL A 384 -31.38 -4.13 -9.17
N VAL A 385 -31.11 -5.35 -9.61
CA VAL A 385 -30.99 -5.66 -11.05
C VAL A 385 -32.34 -6.11 -11.60
N ALA A 386 -32.85 -5.33 -12.55
CA ALA A 386 -34.04 -5.67 -13.32
C ALA A 386 -33.71 -6.65 -14.46
N GLU A 387 -34.64 -7.55 -14.77
CA GLU A 387 -34.49 -8.52 -15.85
C GLU A 387 -34.53 -7.83 -17.22
N ARG A 388 -33.56 -8.12 -18.09
CA ARG A 388 -33.72 -7.90 -19.53
C ARG A 388 -34.57 -9.04 -20.09
N ARG A 389 -35.74 -8.72 -20.65
CA ARG A 389 -36.55 -9.64 -21.47
C ARG A 389 -35.63 -10.33 -22.49
N HIS A 390 -35.57 -11.65 -22.48
CA HIS A 390 -35.21 -12.39 -23.67
C HIS A 390 -36.37 -12.28 -24.67
N PRO A 391 -36.19 -11.73 -25.88
CA PRO A 391 -37.17 -11.86 -26.93
C PRO A 391 -37.07 -13.29 -27.48
N GLY A 392 -37.96 -14.18 -27.02
CA GLY A 392 -38.00 -15.57 -27.45
C GLY A 392 -38.36 -16.54 -26.33
N ALA A 393 -39.61 -16.50 -25.88
CA ALA A 393 -40.31 -17.58 -25.19
C ALA A 393 -41.79 -17.50 -25.55
#